data_AF-A0A3D3GYC4-F1
#
_entry.id   AF-A0A3D3GYC4-F1
#
_cell.length_a   1.000
_cell.length_b   1.000
_cell.length_c   1.000
_cell.angle_alpha   90.00
_cell.angle_beta   90.00
_cell.angle_gamma   90.00
#
_symmetry.space_group_name_H-M   'P 1'
#
loop_
_entity.id
_entity.type
_entity.pdbx_description
1 polymer ?
#
loop_
_entity_poly.entity_id
_entity_poly.type
_entity_poly.pdbx_seq_one_letter_code
_entity_poly.pdbx_strand_id
1 'polypeptide(L)'
;LIGSSLGGYFSCYLAEKYNCSAVLVNPAIRPYELLNDYIGEQVNPYTEEVYQVTEDHIQQLQAIEQRAPTIDGKEKNNYLVMVQTGDEVLNYQQAVEKYQHCRLIVQEGGDHSFINFDSCLPTISDYFQLD
;
A
#
# COMPACT_ATOMS: atom_id res chain seq x y z
N LEU A 1 6.26 0.30 -9.99
CA LEU A 1 6.45 0.88 -8.63
C LEU A 1 6.28 -0.21 -7.59
N ILE A 2 7.03 -0.20 -6.48
CA ILE A 2 6.77 -1.10 -5.34
C ILE A 2 6.61 -0.22 -4.11
N GLY A 3 5.54 -0.43 -3.34
CA GLY A 3 5.28 0.33 -2.13
C GLY A 3 4.72 -0.56 -1.03
N SER A 4 5.24 -0.40 0.18
CA SER A 4 4.75 -1.08 1.38
C SER A 4 4.03 -0.12 2.33
N SER A 5 3.05 -0.61 3.10
CA SER A 5 2.34 0.18 4.11
C SER A 5 1.80 1.51 3.54
N LEU A 6 2.18 2.66 4.12
CA LEU A 6 1.86 3.99 3.59
C LEU A 6 2.42 4.24 2.17
N GLY A 7 3.60 3.69 1.86
CA GLY A 7 4.16 3.71 0.50
C GLY A 7 3.30 2.95 -0.51
N GLY A 8 2.54 1.94 -0.08
CA GLY A 8 1.53 1.26 -0.89
C GLY A 8 0.37 2.18 -1.26
N TYR A 9 -0.10 3.00 -0.32
CA TYR A 9 -1.13 4.02 -0.57
C TYR A 9 -0.68 5.04 -1.62
N PHE A 10 0.53 5.58 -1.48
CA PHE A 10 1.10 6.48 -2.48
C PHE A 10 1.33 5.80 -3.83
N SER A 11 1.79 4.55 -3.83
CA SER A 11 2.00 3.78 -5.06
C SER A 11 0.70 3.57 -5.82
N CYS A 12 -0.42 3.35 -5.12
CA CYS A 12 -1.75 3.30 -5.74
C CYS A 12 -2.09 4.63 -6.44
N TYR A 13 -1.95 5.76 -5.75
CA TYR A 13 -2.18 7.09 -6.35
C TYR A 13 -1.30 7.34 -7.58
N LEU A 14 -0.01 7.06 -7.49
CA LEU A 14 0.96 7.30 -8.57
C LEU A 14 0.73 6.34 -9.75
N ALA A 15 0.40 5.09 -9.49
CA ALA A 15 0.09 4.10 -10.51
C ALA A 15 -1.11 4.52 -11.37
N GLU A 16 -2.17 5.03 -10.74
CA GLU A 16 -3.33 5.56 -11.45
C GLU A 16 -2.97 6.82 -12.24
N LYS A 17 -2.34 7.79 -11.57
CA LYS A 17 -1.97 9.09 -12.16
C LYS A 17 -1.07 8.96 -13.38
N TYR A 18 -0.13 8.02 -13.36
CA TYR A 18 0.86 7.83 -14.42
C TYR A 18 0.60 6.57 -15.27
N ASN A 19 -0.51 5.88 -15.06
CA ASN A 19 -0.89 4.67 -15.78
C ASN A 19 0.22 3.61 -15.82
N CYS A 20 0.79 3.28 -14.66
CA CYS A 20 1.88 2.31 -14.54
C CYS A 20 1.55 1.19 -13.55
N SER A 21 2.23 0.05 -13.68
CA SER A 21 2.05 -1.09 -12.78
C SER A 21 2.67 -0.83 -11.40
N ALA A 22 1.99 -1.29 -10.34
CA ALA A 22 2.46 -1.26 -8.98
C ALA A 22 2.30 -2.61 -8.26
N VAL A 23 3.29 -2.92 -7.41
CA VAL A 23 3.18 -3.97 -6.38
C VAL A 23 2.93 -3.28 -5.05
N LEU A 24 1.86 -3.68 -4.37
CA LEU A 24 1.42 -3.13 -3.09
C LEU A 24 1.62 -4.20 -2.01
N VAL A 25 2.46 -3.93 -1.03
CA VAL A 25 2.86 -4.89 0.03
C VAL A 25 2.27 -4.44 1.36
N ASN A 26 1.39 -5.22 1.97
CA ASN A 26 0.63 -4.82 3.18
C ASN A 26 0.16 -3.34 3.10
N PRO A 27 -0.58 -2.92 2.04
CA PRO A 27 -0.83 -1.51 1.81
C PRO A 27 -1.82 -0.93 2.82
N ALA A 28 -1.56 0.29 3.29
CA ALA A 28 -2.53 1.06 4.04
C ALA A 28 -3.69 1.49 3.12
N ILE A 29 -4.93 1.18 3.52
CA ILE A 29 -6.12 1.48 2.72
C ILE A 29 -6.69 2.86 3.04
N ARG A 30 -6.74 3.19 4.33
CA ARG A 30 -7.16 4.48 4.87
C ARG A 30 -6.13 5.00 5.87
N PRO A 31 -4.92 5.36 5.41
CA PRO A 31 -3.86 5.81 6.32
C PRO A 31 -4.24 7.07 7.09
N TYR A 32 -5.14 7.89 6.54
CA TYR A 32 -5.66 9.10 7.20
C TYR A 32 -6.49 8.80 8.46
N GLU A 33 -7.02 7.59 8.64
CA GLU A 33 -7.70 7.21 9.90
C GLU A 33 -6.65 6.92 10.99
N LEU A 34 -5.60 6.17 10.62
CA LEU A 34 -4.51 5.77 11.53
C LEU A 34 -3.60 6.94 11.90
N LEU A 35 -3.28 7.81 10.94
CA LEU A 35 -2.33 8.91 11.14
C LEU A 35 -2.91 10.08 11.95
N ASN A 36 -4.23 10.11 12.19
CA ASN A 36 -4.82 11.09 13.12
C ASN A 36 -4.20 10.98 14.52
N ASP A 37 -3.89 9.77 14.97
CA ASP A 37 -3.27 9.53 16.28
C ASP A 37 -1.79 9.99 16.34
N TYR A 38 -1.22 10.36 15.18
CA TYR A 38 0.16 10.81 15.04
C TYR A 38 0.28 12.31 14.77
N ILE A 39 -0.83 13.07 14.78
CA ILE A 39 -0.79 14.54 14.69
C ILE A 39 0.03 15.08 15.85
N GLY A 40 1.05 15.88 15.53
CA GLY A 40 2.04 16.30 16.50
C GLY A 40 3.46 16.29 15.94
N GLU A 41 4.40 16.54 16.83
CA GLU A 41 5.81 16.35 16.56
C GLU A 41 6.11 14.86 16.44
N GLN A 42 6.83 14.49 15.38
CA GLN A 42 7.28 13.15 15.10
C GLN A 42 8.78 13.17 14.85
N VAL A 43 9.44 12.04 15.11
CA VAL A 43 10.87 11.88 14.85
C VAL A 43 11.04 10.68 13.94
N ASN A 44 11.69 10.87 12.80
CA ASN A 44 12.08 9.75 11.95
C ASN A 44 13.20 8.97 12.66
N PRO A 45 13.01 7.68 13.01
CA PRO A 45 13.97 6.94 13.82
C PRO A 45 15.28 6.61 13.08
N TYR A 46 15.33 6.74 11.75
CA TYR A 46 16.51 6.44 10.95
C TYR A 46 17.34 7.67 10.61
N THR A 47 16.68 8.82 10.44
CA THR A 47 17.34 10.08 10.08
C THR A 47 17.45 11.06 11.25
N GLU A 48 16.76 10.77 12.35
CA GLU A 48 16.59 11.65 13.52
C GLU A 48 15.92 13.01 13.19
N GLU A 49 15.36 13.14 11.98
CA GLU A 49 14.67 14.35 11.56
C GLU A 49 13.38 14.51 12.37
N VAL A 50 13.26 15.67 13.00
CA VAL A 50 12.05 16.09 13.72
C VAL A 50 11.15 16.83 12.74
N TYR A 51 9.90 16.39 12.62
CA TYR A 51 8.92 16.98 11.71
C TYR A 51 7.54 17.05 12.36
N GLN A 52 6.66 17.86 11.79
CA GLN A 52 5.29 18.02 12.28
C GLN A 52 4.31 17.30 11.36
N VAL A 53 3.48 16.43 11.92
CA VAL A 53 2.26 15.95 11.27
C VAL A 53 1.11 16.90 11.65
N THR A 54 0.46 17.47 10.64
CA THR A 54 -0.63 18.44 10.79
C THR A 54 -1.93 17.87 10.27
N GLU A 55 -3.05 18.48 10.66
CA GLU A 55 -4.37 18.16 10.08
C GLU A 55 -4.39 18.34 8.55
N ASP A 56 -3.66 19.33 8.02
CA ASP A 56 -3.53 19.54 6.57
C ASP A 56 -2.89 18.33 5.88
N HIS A 57 -1.90 17.67 6.50
CA HIS A 57 -1.32 16.44 5.95
C HIS A 57 -2.34 15.29 5.90
N ILE A 58 -3.23 15.20 6.89
CA ILE A 58 -4.32 14.21 6.89
C ILE A 58 -5.32 14.50 5.76
N GLN A 59 -5.69 15.78 5.59
CA GLN A 59 -6.57 16.19 4.49
C GLN A 59 -5.93 15.93 3.11
N GLN A 60 -4.63 16.15 2.98
CA GLN A 60 -3.89 15.84 1.75
C GLN A 60 -3.91 14.34 1.44
N LEU A 61 -3.77 13.48 2.46
CA LEU A 61 -3.93 12.04 2.28
C LEU A 61 -5.33 11.70 1.79
N GLN A 62 -6.39 12.21 2.44
CA GLN A 62 -7.77 11.98 2.00
C GLN A 62 -8.00 12.43 0.56
N ALA A 63 -7.44 13.58 0.16
CA ALA A 63 -7.61 14.15 -1.18
C ALA A 63 -7.02 13.29 -2.31
N ILE A 64 -6.05 12.42 -2.02
CA ILE A 64 -5.43 11.53 -3.01
C ILE A 64 -6.00 10.11 -2.99
N GLU A 65 -7.04 9.85 -2.19
CA GLU A 65 -7.65 8.52 -2.12
C GLU A 65 -8.16 8.06 -3.49
N GLN A 66 -7.70 6.87 -3.90
CA GLN A 66 -8.17 6.21 -5.11
C GLN A 66 -9.34 5.28 -4.82
N ARG A 67 -10.27 5.22 -5.78
CA ARG A 67 -11.41 4.30 -5.77
C ARG A 67 -10.92 2.86 -5.89
N ALA A 68 -11.77 1.92 -5.46
CA ALA A 68 -11.51 0.50 -5.68
C ALA A 68 -11.55 0.18 -7.18
N PRO A 69 -10.58 -0.59 -7.71
CA PRO A 69 -10.60 -1.03 -9.11
C PRO A 69 -11.86 -1.85 -9.41
N THR A 70 -12.42 -1.68 -10.61
CA THR A 70 -13.65 -2.34 -11.05
C THR A 70 -13.39 -3.43 -12.09
N ILE A 71 -14.35 -4.35 -12.26
CA ILE A 71 -14.26 -5.45 -13.21
C ILE A 71 -14.36 -5.02 -14.68
N ASP A 72 -14.94 -3.85 -14.97
CA ASP A 72 -15.36 -3.42 -16.32
C ASP A 72 -14.22 -2.90 -17.23
N GLY A 73 -12.96 -3.23 -16.90
CA GLY A 73 -11.87 -3.33 -17.87
C GLY A 73 -11.33 -2.05 -18.51
N LYS A 74 -11.83 -0.86 -18.15
CA LYS A 74 -11.26 0.43 -18.61
C LYS A 74 -10.10 0.90 -17.73
N GLU A 75 -10.16 0.63 -16.44
CA GLU A 75 -9.06 0.84 -15.51
C GLU A 75 -8.18 -0.40 -15.58
N LYS A 76 -6.96 -0.25 -16.10
CA LYS A 76 -6.03 -1.36 -16.18
C LYS A 76 -5.80 -1.86 -14.76
N ASN A 77 -5.92 -3.17 -14.58
CA ASN A 77 -5.71 -3.86 -13.32
C ASN A 77 -4.21 -3.86 -12.96
N ASN A 78 -3.69 -2.68 -12.66
CA ASN A 78 -2.28 -2.34 -12.58
C ASN A 78 -1.67 -2.73 -11.23
N TYR A 79 -2.37 -3.53 -10.42
CA TYR A 79 -1.98 -3.85 -9.06
C TYR A 79 -1.75 -5.35 -8.88
N LEU A 80 -0.53 -5.69 -8.45
CA LEU A 80 -0.28 -6.92 -7.70
C LEU A 80 -0.29 -6.55 -6.23
N VAL A 81 -1.21 -7.12 -5.46
CA VAL A 81 -1.36 -6.83 -4.03
C VAL A 81 -0.96 -8.06 -3.25
N MET A 82 -0.02 -7.88 -2.34
CA MET A 82 0.52 -8.91 -1.48
C MET A 82 0.21 -8.54 -0.04
N VAL A 83 -0.46 -9.44 0.67
CA VAL A 83 -0.83 -9.24 2.08
C VAL A 83 -0.52 -10.49 2.90
N GLN A 84 -0.20 -10.27 4.17
CA GLN A 84 -0.04 -11.33 5.17
C GLN A 84 -1.16 -11.21 6.21
N THR A 85 -1.80 -12.34 6.56
CA THR A 85 -2.98 -12.32 7.46
C THR A 85 -2.62 -12.01 8.92
N GLY A 86 -1.34 -12.17 9.28
CA GLY A 86 -0.79 -11.85 10.59
C GLY A 86 -0.37 -10.39 10.79
N ASP A 87 -0.60 -9.50 9.80
CA ASP A 87 -0.34 -8.06 9.95
C ASP A 87 -1.10 -7.50 11.17
N GLU A 88 -0.33 -7.08 12.17
CA GLU A 88 -0.80 -6.59 13.46
C GLU A 88 -1.12 -5.09 13.46
N VAL A 89 -0.74 -4.38 12.41
CA VAL A 89 -0.93 -2.92 12.26
C VAL A 89 -2.12 -2.62 11.36
N LEU A 90 -2.26 -3.35 10.26
CA LEU A 90 -3.30 -3.14 9.25
C LEU A 90 -4.19 -4.35 9.11
N ASN A 91 -5.51 -4.13 9.10
CA ASN A 91 -6.44 -5.20 8.78
C ASN A 91 -6.34 -5.58 7.29
N TYR A 92 -5.70 -6.71 7.01
CA TYR A 92 -5.50 -7.24 5.65
C TYR A 92 -6.81 -7.37 4.83
N GLN A 93 -7.96 -7.60 5.50
CA GLN A 93 -9.26 -7.77 4.84
C GLN A 93 -9.65 -6.51 4.07
N GLN A 94 -9.31 -5.32 4.58
CA GLN A 94 -9.59 -4.06 3.88
C GLN A 94 -8.88 -4.01 2.51
N ALA A 95 -7.65 -4.52 2.45
CA ALA A 95 -6.89 -4.57 1.20
C ALA A 95 -7.46 -5.63 0.25
N VAL A 96 -7.80 -6.81 0.77
CA VAL A 96 -8.44 -7.88 -0.02
C VAL A 96 -9.77 -7.41 -0.61
N GLU A 97 -10.60 -6.73 0.16
CA GLU A 97 -11.88 -6.19 -0.28
C GLU A 97 -11.72 -5.09 -1.33
N LYS A 98 -10.83 -4.11 -1.07
CA LYS A 98 -10.59 -2.99 -2.00
C LYS A 98 -10.04 -3.46 -3.34
N TYR A 99 -9.15 -4.46 -3.32
CA TYR A 99 -8.45 -4.96 -4.49
C TYR A 99 -8.95 -6.34 -4.94
N GLN A 100 -10.20 -6.71 -4.62
CA GLN A 100 -10.79 -8.01 -4.93
C GLN A 100 -10.81 -8.36 -6.42
N HIS A 101 -10.76 -7.35 -7.28
CA HIS A 101 -10.69 -7.49 -8.74
C HIS A 101 -9.25 -7.47 -9.27
N CYS A 102 -8.25 -7.36 -8.40
CA CYS A 102 -6.82 -7.32 -8.72
C CYS A 102 -6.13 -8.67 -8.54
N ARG A 103 -4.86 -8.76 -8.97
CA ARG A 103 -4.03 -9.92 -8.64
C ARG A 103 -3.69 -9.85 -7.15
N LEU A 104 -4.26 -10.76 -6.36
CA LEU A 104 -4.04 -10.85 -4.92
C LEU A 104 -3.16 -12.05 -4.57
N ILE A 105 -2.21 -11.84 -3.67
CA ILE A 105 -1.46 -12.89 -2.97
C ILE A 105 -1.71 -12.70 -1.48
N VAL A 106 -2.41 -13.65 -0.88
CA VAL A 106 -2.71 -13.66 0.56
C VAL A 106 -1.90 -14.80 1.18
N GLN A 107 -1.00 -14.48 2.09
CA GLN A 107 -0.19 -15.46 2.82
C GLN A 107 -0.67 -15.57 4.26
N GLU A 108 -0.78 -16.79 4.76
CA GLU A 108 -1.21 -17.05 6.13
C GLU A 108 -0.09 -16.75 7.14
N GLY A 109 -0.43 -16.08 8.24
CA GLY A 109 0.54 -15.66 9.25
C GLY A 109 1.35 -14.44 8.80
N GLY A 110 2.63 -14.37 9.17
CA GLY A 110 3.49 -13.23 8.87
C GLY A 110 3.28 -12.05 9.82
N ASP A 111 3.64 -10.85 9.38
CA ASP A 111 3.50 -9.59 10.13
C ASP A 111 3.48 -8.36 9.19
N HIS A 112 3.38 -7.16 9.76
CA HIS A 112 3.34 -5.92 8.99
C HIS A 112 4.58 -5.70 8.10
N SER A 113 5.75 -6.19 8.52
CA SER A 113 7.02 -6.05 7.78
C SER A 113 7.11 -6.91 6.53
N PHE A 114 6.14 -7.83 6.34
CA PHE A 114 6.07 -8.80 5.26
C PHE A 114 7.23 -9.82 5.32
N ILE A 115 7.06 -10.86 6.14
CA ILE A 115 8.03 -11.94 6.33
C ILE A 115 8.28 -12.70 5.02
N ASN A 116 9.55 -13.06 4.77
CA ASN A 116 10.00 -13.79 3.57
C ASN A 116 9.70 -13.06 2.25
N PHE A 117 9.78 -11.73 2.23
CA PHE A 117 9.59 -10.92 1.03
C PHE A 117 10.49 -11.35 -0.15
N ASP A 118 11.72 -11.79 0.13
CA ASP A 118 12.68 -12.29 -0.86
C ASP A 118 12.14 -13.45 -1.71
N SER A 119 11.34 -14.33 -1.11
CA SER A 119 10.70 -15.45 -1.81
C SER A 119 9.68 -15.00 -2.87
N CYS A 120 9.18 -13.77 -2.75
CA CYS A 120 8.23 -13.18 -3.68
C CYS A 120 8.89 -12.40 -4.83
N LEU A 121 10.21 -12.14 -4.75
CA LEU A 121 10.93 -11.37 -5.77
C LEU A 121 10.78 -11.96 -7.19
N PRO A 122 10.83 -13.29 -7.41
CA PRO A 122 10.59 -13.84 -8.75
C PRO A 122 9.19 -13.49 -9.27
N THR A 123 8.16 -13.60 -8.44
CA THR A 123 6.78 -13.25 -8.82
C THR A 123 6.63 -11.75 -9.13
N ILE A 124 7.34 -10.89 -8.38
CA ILE A 124 7.39 -9.45 -8.61
C ILE A 124 8.11 -9.13 -9.93
N SER A 125 9.24 -9.81 -10.21
CA SER A 125 9.99 -9.68 -11.46
C SER A 125 9.12 -10.05 -12.66
N ASP A 126 8.46 -11.21 -12.59
CA ASP A 126 7.53 -11.69 -13.61
C ASP A 126 6.37 -10.72 -13.82
N TYR A 127 5.83 -10.16 -12.74
CA TYR A 127 4.75 -9.19 -12.81
C TYR A 127 5.15 -7.92 -13.56
N PHE A 128 6.38 -7.44 -13.35
CA PHE A 128 6.93 -6.29 -14.07
C PHE A 128 7.53 -6.63 -15.43
N GLN A 129 7.62 -7.91 -15.80
CA GLN A 129 8.29 -8.37 -17.01
C GLN A 129 9.75 -7.88 -17.06
N LEU A 130 10.46 -7.99 -15.94
CA LEU A 130 11.89 -7.71 -15.86
C LEU A 130 12.66 -8.96 -16.28
N ASP A 131 13.50 -8.82 -17.32
CA ASP A 131 14.39 -9.87 -17.84
C ASP A 131 15.55 -10.21 -16.89
#